data_AF-A0A399F174-F1
#
_entry.id   AF-A0A399F174-F1
#
_cell.length_a   1.000
_cell.length_b   1.000
_cell.length_c   1.000
_cell.angle_alpha   90.00
_cell.angle_beta   90.00
_cell.angle_gamma   90.00
#
_symmetry.space_group_name_H-M   'P 1'
#
loop_
_entity.id
_entity.type
_entity.pdbx_description
1 polymer ?
#
loop_
_entity_poly.entity_id
_entity_poly.type
_entity_poly.pdbx_seq_one_letter_code
_entity_poly.pdbx_strand_id
1 'polypeptide(L)'
;MTGATTLDRERFYQSLANWKDDGPISVAVADIDEFLAVNQNYGREVGNAVIALVMKALAGSLPPGSLLTRLGGDEFACALPGASPEEALIQLEEIRQYLAGRKHNVGEVSLAVRLSIGIASFPRHVSDPQQLLQAADEALLRAKREGRSRVAIYVEDRMVLKSNYYPKNQLARLATLSERLGRTEAALLREALADLLDKYREFL
;
A
#
# COMPACT_ATOMS: atom_id res chain seq x y z
N MET A 1 -6.95 27.92 -3.83
CA MET A 1 -7.27 26.85 -4.81
C MET A 1 -5.93 26.32 -5.27
N THR A 2 -5.47 25.11 -4.99
CA THR A 2 -6.11 23.80 -5.17
C THR A 2 -5.07 22.76 -4.73
N GLY A 3 -5.25 22.08 -3.61
CA GLY A 3 -4.34 21.04 -3.10
C GLY A 3 -5.11 20.12 -2.17
N ALA A 4 -4.46 19.11 -1.60
CA ALA A 4 -5.16 18.20 -0.68
C ALA A 4 -5.60 18.93 0.61
N THR A 5 -6.79 18.60 1.08
CA THR A 5 -7.28 19.02 2.39
C THR A 5 -6.62 18.15 3.46
N THR A 6 -5.89 18.76 4.38
CA THR A 6 -5.30 18.03 5.51
C THR A 6 -6.32 17.85 6.63
N LEU A 7 -6.52 16.61 7.05
CA LEU A 7 -7.44 16.20 8.10
C LEU A 7 -6.67 15.58 9.26
N ASP A 8 -7.26 15.65 10.46
CA ASP A 8 -6.86 14.75 11.53
C ASP A 8 -7.20 13.30 11.17
N ARG A 9 -6.58 12.36 11.88
CA ARG A 9 -6.72 10.93 11.60
C ARG A 9 -8.19 10.48 11.71
N GLU A 10 -8.92 10.92 12.72
CA GLU A 10 -10.29 10.46 12.94
C GLU A 10 -11.22 10.89 11.80
N ARG A 11 -11.13 12.16 11.39
CA ARG A 11 -11.91 12.69 10.27
C ARG A 11 -11.57 12.00 8.96
N PHE A 12 -10.30 11.69 8.72
CA PHE A 12 -9.89 10.95 7.51
C PHE A 12 -10.57 9.57 7.44
N TYR A 13 -10.56 8.81 8.56
CA TYR A 13 -11.20 7.50 8.62
C TYR A 13 -12.72 7.61 8.46
N GLN A 14 -13.35 8.60 9.10
CA GLN A 14 -14.78 8.86 8.96
C GLN A 14 -15.16 9.20 7.51
N SER A 15 -14.34 10.00 6.81
CA SER A 15 -14.56 10.28 5.38
C SER A 15 -14.54 9.00 4.55
N LEU A 16 -13.58 8.10 4.76
CA LEU A 16 -13.52 6.83 4.03
C LEU A 16 -14.68 5.89 4.37
N ALA A 17 -15.08 5.81 5.65
CA ALA A 17 -16.14 4.92 6.10
C ALA A 17 -17.51 5.24 5.46
N ASN A 18 -17.72 6.51 5.08
CA ASN A 18 -18.96 7.00 4.49
C ASN A 18 -18.92 7.08 2.95
N TRP A 19 -17.81 6.69 2.30
CA TRP A 19 -17.56 6.96 0.88
C TRP A 19 -18.41 6.14 -0.12
N LYS A 20 -19.22 5.20 0.35
CA LYS A 20 -19.80 4.14 -0.49
C LYS A 20 -20.60 4.66 -1.69
N ASP A 21 -21.30 5.78 -1.52
CA ASP A 21 -22.18 6.36 -2.54
C ASP A 21 -21.52 7.51 -3.34
N ASP A 22 -20.29 7.90 -2.98
CA ASP A 22 -19.56 9.03 -3.58
C ASP A 22 -18.73 8.63 -4.81
N GLY A 23 -18.78 7.35 -5.21
CA GLY A 23 -18.12 6.82 -6.41
C GLY A 23 -16.69 6.29 -6.18
N PRO A 24 -15.91 6.09 -7.26
CA PRO A 24 -14.57 5.51 -7.16
C PRO A 24 -13.61 6.39 -6.35
N ILE A 25 -12.71 5.75 -5.62
CA ILE A 25 -11.67 6.43 -4.86
C ILE A 25 -10.41 5.56 -4.76
N SER A 26 -9.25 6.19 -4.86
CA SER A 26 -7.96 5.56 -4.54
C SER A 26 -7.42 6.10 -3.22
N VAL A 27 -6.96 5.21 -2.36
CA VAL A 27 -6.28 5.53 -1.10
C VAL A 27 -4.84 5.08 -1.20
N ALA A 28 -3.93 5.88 -0.67
CA ALA A 28 -2.54 5.49 -0.53
C ALA A 28 -2.04 5.68 0.90
N VAL A 29 -1.22 4.74 1.35
CA VAL A 29 -0.45 4.84 2.60
C VAL A 29 1.02 4.97 2.24
N ALA A 30 1.69 5.96 2.81
CA ALA A 30 3.08 6.28 2.56
C ALA A 30 3.87 6.29 3.87
N ASP A 31 5.12 5.85 3.79
CA ASP A 31 6.05 5.78 4.91
C ASP A 31 7.44 6.27 4.48
N ILE A 32 8.12 6.98 5.38
CA ILE A 32 9.48 7.45 5.13
C ILE A 32 10.47 6.31 5.37
N ASP A 33 11.13 5.88 4.30
CA ASP A 33 12.11 4.82 4.41
C ASP A 33 13.25 5.22 5.36
N GLU A 34 13.57 4.33 6.30
CA GLU A 34 14.69 4.49 7.25
C GLU A 34 14.58 5.74 8.15
N PHE A 35 13.37 6.20 8.47
CA PHE A 35 13.15 7.38 9.30
C PHE A 35 13.83 7.31 10.69
N LEU A 36 13.88 6.12 11.30
CA LEU A 36 14.61 5.94 12.56
C LEU A 36 16.11 6.29 12.41
N ALA A 37 16.73 5.91 11.28
CA ALA A 37 18.13 6.23 11.01
C ALA A 37 18.32 7.73 10.80
N VAL A 38 17.37 8.42 10.16
CA VAL A 38 17.39 9.89 10.07
C VAL A 38 17.39 10.52 11.46
N ASN A 39 16.51 10.08 12.35
CA ASN A 39 16.46 10.57 13.74
C ASN A 39 17.75 10.27 14.52
N GLN A 40 18.33 9.08 14.34
CA GLN A 40 19.55 8.68 15.03
C GLN A 40 20.78 9.45 14.54
N ASN A 41 20.86 9.73 13.23
CA ASN A 41 22.02 10.38 12.62
C ASN A 41 21.97 11.91 12.74
N TYR A 42 20.78 12.51 12.70
CA TYR A 42 20.61 13.96 12.59
C TYR A 42 19.75 14.59 13.70
N GLY A 43 19.19 13.78 14.59
CA GLY A 43 18.34 14.23 15.69
C GLY A 43 16.87 14.40 15.29
N ARG A 44 16.03 14.48 16.33
CA ARG A 44 14.56 14.52 16.19
C ARG A 44 14.05 15.78 15.51
N GLU A 45 14.74 16.91 15.66
CA GLU A 45 14.38 18.16 14.99
C GLU A 45 14.48 18.04 13.47
N VAL A 46 15.54 17.39 12.97
CA VAL A 46 15.67 17.08 11.54
C VAL A 46 14.60 16.10 11.10
N GLY A 47 14.30 15.07 11.90
CA GLY A 47 13.19 14.16 11.62
C GLY A 47 11.83 14.86 11.49
N ASN A 48 11.54 15.79 12.40
CA ASN A 48 10.33 16.62 12.33
C ASN A 48 10.29 17.48 11.06
N ALA A 49 11.43 18.05 10.66
CA ALA A 49 11.55 18.81 9.42
C ALA A 49 11.35 17.94 8.17
N VAL A 50 11.82 16.69 8.17
CA VAL A 50 11.56 15.71 7.10
C VAL A 50 10.07 15.38 7.01
N ILE A 51 9.38 15.16 8.14
CA ILE A 51 7.93 14.95 8.16
C ILE A 51 7.19 16.16 7.54
N ALA A 52 7.58 17.37 7.94
CA ALA A 52 6.97 18.60 7.43
C ALA A 52 7.21 18.78 5.91
N LEU A 53 8.40 18.42 5.44
CA LEU A 53 8.74 18.41 4.01
C LEU A 53 7.84 17.43 3.23
N VAL A 54 7.66 16.21 3.72
CA VAL A 54 6.82 15.19 3.08
C VAL A 54 5.35 15.62 3.05
N MET A 55 4.83 16.12 4.18
CA MET A 55 3.47 16.66 4.25
C MET A 55 3.24 17.78 3.24
N LYS A 56 4.20 18.70 3.11
CA LYS A 56 4.13 19.80 2.15
C LYS A 56 4.15 19.31 0.71
N ALA A 57 5.01 18.33 0.40
CA ALA A 57 5.10 17.73 -0.93
C ALA A 57 3.79 17.03 -1.32
N LEU A 58 3.23 16.21 -0.43
CA LEU A 58 1.94 15.55 -0.65
C LEU A 58 0.81 16.57 -0.80
N ALA A 59 0.67 17.52 0.12
CA ALA A 59 -0.42 18.50 0.11
C ALA A 59 -0.41 19.39 -1.14
N GLY A 60 0.78 19.77 -1.62
CA GLY A 60 0.95 20.66 -2.76
C GLY A 60 0.88 19.98 -4.13
N SER A 61 1.07 18.67 -4.20
CA SER A 61 1.11 17.92 -5.46
C SER A 61 -0.13 17.07 -5.71
N LEU A 62 -0.91 16.75 -4.66
CA LEU A 62 -2.14 15.98 -4.84
C LEU A 62 -3.27 16.82 -5.48
N PRO A 63 -4.13 16.20 -6.31
CA PRO A 63 -5.24 16.91 -6.96
C PRO A 63 -6.18 17.61 -5.96
N PRO A 64 -6.80 18.75 -6.34
CA PRO A 64 -7.85 19.36 -5.54
C PRO A 64 -8.99 18.39 -5.22
N GLY A 65 -9.49 18.47 -3.98
CA GLY A 65 -10.49 17.52 -3.46
C GLY A 65 -9.89 16.27 -2.83
N SER A 66 -8.59 16.03 -3.00
CA SER A 66 -7.89 14.96 -2.26
C SER A 66 -7.88 15.24 -0.77
N LEU A 67 -7.85 14.17 0.02
CA LEU A 67 -7.71 14.21 1.47
C LEU A 67 -6.31 13.73 1.85
N LEU A 68 -5.71 14.32 2.89
CA LEU A 68 -4.40 13.95 3.40
C LEU A 68 -4.44 13.90 4.92
N THR A 69 -3.78 12.92 5.52
CA THR A 69 -3.59 12.85 6.96
C THR A 69 -2.24 12.24 7.32
N ARG A 70 -1.75 12.52 8.53
CA ARG A 70 -0.64 11.81 9.15
C ARG A 70 -1.22 10.79 10.13
N LEU A 71 -0.93 9.51 9.92
CA LEU A 71 -1.46 8.42 10.74
C LEU A 71 -0.77 8.35 12.11
N GLY A 72 0.52 8.67 12.13
CA GLY A 72 1.39 8.64 13.30
C GLY A 72 2.84 8.42 12.86
N GLY A 73 3.82 8.80 13.70
CA GLY A 73 5.23 8.59 13.36
C GLY A 73 5.60 9.20 12.00
N ASP A 74 6.09 8.38 11.09
CA ASP A 74 6.49 8.68 9.73
C ASP A 74 5.50 8.19 8.65
N GLU A 75 4.29 7.81 9.08
CA GLU A 75 3.24 7.28 8.21
C GLU A 75 2.18 8.33 7.86
N PHE A 76 1.77 8.33 6.59
CA PHE A 76 0.81 9.25 6.00
C PHE A 76 -0.22 8.46 5.20
N ALA A 77 -1.45 8.98 5.12
CA ALA A 77 -2.47 8.46 4.23
C ALA A 77 -3.07 9.58 3.39
N CYS A 78 -3.37 9.30 2.14
CA CYS A 78 -4.12 10.20 1.28
C CYS A 78 -5.23 9.47 0.55
N ALA A 79 -6.29 10.20 0.22
CA ALA A 79 -7.43 9.70 -0.52
C ALA A 79 -7.66 10.61 -1.72
N LEU A 80 -7.80 10.03 -2.90
CA LEU A 80 -7.90 10.70 -4.19
C LEU A 80 -9.25 10.33 -4.83
N PRO A 81 -10.31 11.11 -4.54
CA PRO A 81 -11.63 10.93 -5.14
C PRO A 81 -11.58 10.92 -6.67
N GLY A 82 -12.27 9.97 -7.29
CA GLY A 82 -12.36 9.84 -8.75
C GLY A 82 -11.10 9.35 -9.46
N ALA A 83 -9.95 9.24 -8.76
CA ALA A 83 -8.72 8.73 -9.34
C ALA A 83 -8.71 7.21 -9.42
N SER A 84 -8.36 6.67 -10.57
CA SER A 84 -7.97 5.27 -10.75
C SER A 84 -6.65 4.96 -10.01
N PRO A 85 -6.36 3.68 -9.71
CA PRO A 85 -5.07 3.33 -9.09
C PRO A 85 -3.87 3.69 -9.96
N GLU A 86 -4.00 3.66 -11.29
CA GLU A 86 -2.93 4.06 -12.21
C GLU A 86 -2.66 5.58 -12.14
N GLU A 87 -3.71 6.40 -12.12
CA GLU A 87 -3.56 7.86 -11.96
C GLU A 87 -2.94 8.19 -10.60
N ALA A 88 -3.40 7.53 -9.53
CA ALA A 88 -2.81 7.66 -8.21
C ALA A 88 -1.33 7.23 -8.21
N LEU A 89 -0.99 6.14 -8.89
CA LEU A 89 0.40 5.67 -9.01
C LEU A 89 1.27 6.70 -9.71
N ILE A 90 0.83 7.25 -10.84
CA ILE A 90 1.59 8.26 -11.59
C ILE A 90 1.85 9.47 -10.68
N GLN A 91 0.81 9.98 -10.02
CA GLN A 91 0.92 11.15 -9.15
C GLN A 91 1.86 10.93 -7.97
N LEU A 92 1.75 9.77 -7.31
CA LEU A 92 2.56 9.44 -6.13
C LEU A 92 4.00 9.09 -6.49
N GLU A 93 4.22 8.51 -7.67
CA GLU A 93 5.55 8.21 -8.18
C GLU A 93 6.31 9.50 -8.52
N GLU A 94 5.65 10.51 -9.09
CA GLU A 94 6.24 11.84 -9.31
C GLU A 94 6.68 12.50 -7.99
N ILE A 95 5.82 12.45 -6.96
CA ILE A 95 6.12 12.99 -5.63
C ILE A 95 7.31 12.25 -5.01
N ARG A 96 7.31 10.91 -5.11
CA ARG A 96 8.40 10.06 -4.61
C ARG A 96 9.72 10.38 -5.32
N GLN A 97 9.72 10.49 -6.64
CA GLN A 97 10.89 10.82 -7.44
C GLN A 97 11.42 12.22 -7.12
N TYR A 98 10.53 13.20 -6.92
CA TYR A 98 10.91 14.54 -6.49
C TYR A 98 11.62 14.55 -5.14
N LEU A 99 11.11 13.78 -4.17
CA LEU A 99 11.70 13.68 -2.82
C LEU A 99 13.04 12.94 -2.84
N ALA A 100 13.15 11.86 -3.61
CA ALA A 100 14.32 11.01 -3.66
C ALA A 100 15.42 11.53 -4.61
N GLY A 101 15.05 12.24 -5.68
CA GLY A 101 15.95 12.64 -6.77
C GLY A 101 16.81 13.85 -6.47
N ARG A 102 16.61 14.53 -5.34
CA ARG A 102 17.42 15.68 -4.94
C ARG A 102 17.52 15.78 -3.42
N LYS A 103 18.55 16.51 -2.96
CA LYS A 103 18.66 16.87 -1.55
C LYS A 103 17.76 18.06 -1.24
N HIS A 104 17.11 18.01 -0.08
CA HIS A 104 16.27 19.08 0.44
C HIS A 104 16.87 19.57 1.75
N ASN A 105 16.83 20.88 1.96
CA ASN A 105 17.30 21.47 3.21
C ASN A 105 16.24 21.27 4.29
N VAL A 106 16.59 20.53 5.33
CA VAL A 106 15.73 20.20 6.48
C VAL A 106 16.48 20.56 7.77
N GLY A 107 16.23 21.77 8.27
CA GLY A 107 17.08 22.38 9.29
C GLY A 107 18.47 22.70 8.72
N GLU A 108 19.52 22.28 9.44
CA GLU A 108 20.92 22.54 9.08
C GLU A 108 21.53 21.49 8.12
N VAL A 109 20.76 20.47 7.72
CA VAL A 109 21.26 19.38 6.86
C VAL A 109 20.54 19.35 5.52
N SER A 110 21.22 18.78 4.52
CA SER A 110 20.68 18.58 3.17
C SER A 110 20.70 17.10 2.82
N LEU A 111 19.51 16.49 2.70
CA LEU A 111 19.34 15.06 2.47
C LEU A 111 18.22 14.75 1.47
N ALA A 112 18.33 13.63 0.76
CA ALA A 112 17.26 13.10 -0.06
C ALA A 112 16.32 12.25 0.79
N VAL A 113 15.01 12.33 0.55
CA VAL A 113 14.00 11.60 1.33
C VAL A 113 13.39 10.53 0.44
N ARG A 114 13.35 9.29 0.93
CA ARG A 114 12.80 8.15 0.19
C ARG A 114 11.48 7.74 0.83
N LEU A 115 10.47 7.50 0.00
CA LEU A 115 9.16 7.01 0.44
C LEU A 115 8.86 5.64 -0.18
N SER A 116 8.33 4.75 0.65
CA SER A 116 7.58 3.59 0.17
C SER A 116 6.09 3.92 0.25
N ILE A 117 5.32 3.56 -0.78
CA ILE A 117 3.90 3.91 -0.89
C ILE A 117 3.10 2.70 -1.37
N GLY A 118 1.99 2.40 -0.70
CA GLY A 118 1.01 1.40 -1.11
C GLY A 118 -0.30 2.07 -1.53
N ILE A 119 -0.94 1.61 -2.60
CA ILE A 119 -2.19 2.15 -3.15
C ILE A 119 -3.27 1.07 -3.17
N ALA A 120 -4.49 1.38 -2.77
CA ALA A 120 -5.66 0.55 -3.01
C ALA A 120 -6.83 1.41 -3.52
N SER A 121 -7.82 0.79 -4.18
CA SER A 121 -8.90 1.55 -4.83
C SER A 121 -10.24 0.85 -4.72
N PHE A 122 -11.29 1.63 -4.52
CA PHE A 122 -12.67 1.17 -4.52
C PHE A 122 -13.33 1.65 -5.83
N PRO A 123 -14.15 0.81 -6.49
CA PRO A 123 -14.49 -0.58 -6.14
C PRO A 123 -13.52 -1.63 -6.73
N ARG A 124 -12.38 -1.22 -7.31
CA ARG A 124 -11.53 -2.12 -8.12
C ARG A 124 -10.79 -3.18 -7.31
N HIS A 125 -10.24 -2.81 -6.16
CA HIS A 125 -9.43 -3.66 -5.30
C HIS A 125 -10.19 -4.17 -4.09
N VAL A 126 -11.20 -3.42 -3.65
CA VAL A 126 -12.05 -3.76 -2.50
C VAL A 126 -13.51 -3.47 -2.83
N SER A 127 -14.42 -4.28 -2.29
CA SER A 127 -15.86 -4.10 -2.42
C SER A 127 -16.48 -3.19 -1.36
N ASP A 128 -15.69 -2.82 -0.34
CA ASP A 128 -16.09 -1.96 0.77
C ASP A 128 -14.98 -0.92 1.01
N PRO A 129 -15.28 0.39 0.93
CA PRO A 129 -14.31 1.46 1.20
C PRO A 129 -13.62 1.34 2.57
N GLN A 130 -14.25 0.71 3.57
CA GLN A 130 -13.62 0.49 4.88
C GLN A 130 -12.36 -0.39 4.80
N GLN A 131 -12.22 -1.21 3.76
CA GLN A 131 -11.06 -2.08 3.54
C GLN A 131 -9.91 -1.39 2.82
N LEU A 132 -10.10 -0.14 2.34
CA LEU A 132 -9.09 0.56 1.52
C LEU A 132 -7.76 0.78 2.24
N LEU A 133 -7.81 1.21 3.50
CA LEU A 133 -6.61 1.47 4.29
C LEU A 133 -5.80 0.19 4.50
N GLN A 134 -6.47 -0.89 4.91
CA GLN A 134 -5.83 -2.19 5.09
C GLN A 134 -5.19 -2.70 3.79
N ALA A 135 -5.89 -2.61 2.66
CA ALA A 135 -5.36 -3.02 1.37
C ALA A 135 -4.15 -2.14 0.94
N ALA A 136 -4.21 -0.83 1.18
CA ALA A 136 -3.09 0.07 0.91
C ALA A 136 -1.88 -0.23 1.81
N ASP A 137 -2.08 -0.61 3.08
CA ASP A 137 -1.02 -1.05 3.99
C ASP A 137 -0.36 -2.35 3.52
N GLU A 138 -1.14 -3.31 3.03
CA GLU A 138 -0.61 -4.55 2.45
C GLU A 138 0.27 -4.25 1.22
N ALA A 139 -0.15 -3.31 0.37
CA ALA A 139 0.63 -2.84 -0.77
C ALA A 139 1.91 -2.10 -0.32
N LEU A 140 1.85 -1.30 0.74
CA LEU A 140 3.01 -0.60 1.30
C LEU A 140 4.04 -1.59 1.84
N LEU A 141 3.60 -2.62 2.55
CA LEU A 141 4.48 -3.68 3.04
C LEU A 141 5.17 -4.38 1.87
N ARG A 142 4.46 -4.62 0.76
CA ARG A 142 5.07 -5.15 -0.47
C ARG A 142 6.12 -4.19 -1.03
N ALA A 143 5.83 -2.89 -1.13
CA ALA A 143 6.80 -1.88 -1.56
C ALA A 143 8.08 -1.92 -0.71
N LYS A 144 7.95 -2.04 0.62
CA LYS A 144 9.10 -2.16 1.53
C LYS A 144 9.88 -3.46 1.31
N ARG A 145 9.19 -4.59 1.12
CA ARG A 145 9.82 -5.92 0.90
C ARG A 145 10.56 -6.02 -0.43
N GLU A 146 10.06 -5.37 -1.47
CA GLU A 146 10.68 -5.46 -2.80
C GLU A 146 11.88 -4.50 -2.99
N GLY A 147 12.31 -3.81 -1.94
CA GLY A 147 13.50 -2.95 -1.97
C GLY A 147 13.25 -1.48 -1.66
N ARG A 148 12.08 -1.14 -1.10
CA ARG A 148 11.69 0.21 -0.67
C ARG A 148 11.69 1.23 -1.81
N SER A 149 11.45 2.50 -1.47
CA SER A 149 11.53 3.65 -2.37
C SER A 149 10.76 3.45 -3.66
N ARG A 150 9.51 2.98 -3.54
CA ARG A 150 8.65 2.68 -4.68
C ARG A 150 7.19 2.81 -4.32
N VAL A 151 6.36 2.90 -5.35
CA VAL A 151 4.92 2.82 -5.26
C VAL A 151 4.47 1.42 -5.65
N ALA A 152 3.57 0.82 -4.87
CA ALA A 152 2.97 -0.48 -5.15
C ALA A 152 1.44 -0.36 -5.15
N ILE A 153 0.80 -0.86 -6.20
CA ILE A 153 -0.66 -1.01 -6.23
C ILE A 153 -1.04 -2.34 -5.57
N TYR A 154 -2.05 -2.31 -4.72
CA TYR A 154 -2.61 -3.48 -4.09
C TYR A 154 -3.02 -4.50 -5.14
N VAL A 155 -2.62 -5.73 -4.89
CA VAL A 155 -3.09 -6.88 -5.63
C VAL A 155 -3.79 -7.72 -4.60
N GLU A 156 -5.06 -8.03 -4.85
CA GLU A 156 -5.87 -8.82 -3.91
C GLU A 156 -5.13 -10.13 -3.59
N ASP A 157 -4.61 -10.22 -2.36
CA ASP A 157 -3.89 -11.39 -1.87
C ASP A 157 -4.88 -12.43 -1.31
N ARG A 158 -6.10 -12.49 -1.88
CA ARG A 158 -6.95 -13.67 -1.81
C ARG A 158 -6.30 -14.77 -2.65
N MET A 159 -5.19 -15.27 -2.13
CA MET A 159 -4.48 -16.44 -2.61
C MET A 159 -3.91 -16.27 -4.03
N VAL A 160 -2.65 -15.85 -4.14
CA VAL A 160 -1.82 -16.32 -5.25
C VAL A 160 -1.53 -17.81 -5.04
N LEU A 161 -2.48 -18.62 -5.46
CA LEU A 161 -2.13 -19.56 -6.51
C LEU A 161 -2.57 -18.89 -7.81
N LYS A 162 -1.95 -19.21 -8.94
CA LYS A 162 -2.63 -19.06 -10.23
C LYS A 162 -3.82 -20.03 -10.27
N SER A 163 -4.82 -19.84 -9.41
CA SER A 163 -6.11 -20.52 -9.45
C SER A 163 -7.07 -19.87 -10.44
N ASN A 164 -6.61 -18.94 -11.27
CA ASN A 164 -7.32 -18.64 -12.52
C ASN A 164 -7.32 -19.83 -13.52
N TYR A 165 -6.79 -21.00 -13.14
CA TYR A 165 -6.96 -22.25 -13.90
C TYR A 165 -7.72 -23.36 -13.17
N TYR A 166 -8.13 -23.19 -11.91
CA TYR A 166 -8.97 -24.20 -11.25
C TYR A 166 -10.45 -23.81 -11.38
N PRO A 167 -11.24 -24.52 -12.20
CA PRO A 167 -12.67 -24.28 -12.27
C PRO A 167 -13.33 -24.32 -10.88
N LYS A 168 -14.40 -23.54 -10.71
CA LYS A 168 -15.11 -23.36 -9.41
C LYS A 168 -15.45 -24.68 -8.71
N ASN A 169 -15.70 -25.74 -9.47
CA ASN A 169 -15.98 -27.08 -8.93
C ASN A 169 -14.77 -27.70 -8.21
N GLN A 170 -13.54 -27.43 -8.64
CA GLN A 170 -12.33 -27.94 -7.99
C GLN A 170 -12.05 -27.22 -6.68
N LEU A 171 -12.27 -25.90 -6.63
CA LEU A 171 -12.15 -25.13 -5.39
C LEU A 171 -13.19 -25.58 -4.36
N ALA A 172 -14.44 -25.79 -4.77
CA ALA A 172 -15.47 -26.34 -3.89
C ALA A 172 -15.11 -27.72 -3.33
N ARG A 173 -14.52 -28.60 -4.16
CA ARG A 173 -14.05 -29.92 -3.73
C ARG A 173 -12.85 -29.85 -2.81
N LEU A 174 -11.91 -28.93 -3.05
CA LEU A 174 -10.75 -28.72 -2.19
C LEU A 174 -11.18 -28.23 -0.80
N ALA A 175 -12.12 -27.29 -0.73
CA ALA A 175 -12.70 -26.81 0.53
C ALA A 175 -13.37 -27.95 1.31
N THR A 176 -14.18 -28.78 0.63
CA THR A 176 -14.80 -29.98 1.24
C THR A 176 -13.75 -30.96 1.77
N LEU A 177 -12.65 -31.16 1.03
CA LEU A 177 -11.58 -32.07 1.43
C LEU A 177 -10.81 -31.52 2.64
N SER A 178 -10.55 -30.21 2.65
CA SER A 178 -9.92 -29.50 3.76
C SER A 178 -10.69 -29.67 5.06
N GLU A 179 -12.01 -29.50 5.01
CA GLU A 179 -12.90 -29.69 6.16
C GLU A 179 -12.89 -31.13 6.67
N ARG A 180 -13.01 -32.11 5.77
CA ARG A 180 -13.04 -33.55 6.13
C ARG A 180 -11.74 -34.04 6.75
N LEU A 181 -10.61 -33.52 6.29
CA LEU A 181 -9.29 -33.93 6.75
C LEU A 181 -8.78 -33.10 7.94
N GLY A 182 -9.49 -32.04 8.34
CA GLY A 182 -9.03 -31.13 9.39
C GLY A 182 -7.70 -30.44 9.07
N ARG A 183 -7.41 -30.24 7.78
CA ARG A 183 -6.15 -29.67 7.29
C ARG A 183 -6.44 -28.47 6.41
N THR A 184 -5.62 -27.43 6.47
CA THR A 184 -5.78 -26.24 5.62
C THR A 184 -5.60 -26.58 4.13
N GLU A 185 -6.31 -25.87 3.25
CA GLU A 185 -6.16 -26.01 1.79
C GLU A 185 -4.70 -25.81 1.34
N ALA A 186 -3.99 -24.87 1.96
CA ALA A 186 -2.58 -24.63 1.72
C ALA A 186 -1.70 -25.84 2.09
N ALA A 187 -2.05 -26.62 3.12
CA ALA A 187 -1.33 -27.83 3.48
C ALA A 187 -1.55 -28.95 2.45
N LEU A 188 -2.77 -29.09 1.94
CA LEU A 188 -3.11 -30.07 0.90
C LEU A 188 -2.45 -29.75 -0.45
N LEU A 189 -2.34 -28.46 -0.78
CA LEU A 189 -1.67 -28.04 -2.02
C LEU A 189 -0.15 -28.17 -1.94
N ARG A 190 0.45 -27.96 -0.76
CA ARG A 190 1.87 -28.27 -0.55
C ARG A 190 2.16 -29.77 -0.67
N GLU A 191 1.27 -30.62 -0.16
CA GLU A 191 1.34 -32.07 -0.36
C GLU A 191 1.27 -32.43 -1.84
N ALA A 192 0.27 -31.92 -2.56
CA ALA A 192 0.14 -32.17 -4.00
C ALA A 192 1.37 -31.70 -4.80
N LEU A 193 2.01 -30.60 -4.41
CA LEU A 193 3.26 -30.13 -5.03
C LEU A 193 4.44 -31.06 -4.71
N ALA A 194 4.56 -31.52 -3.46
CA ALA A 194 5.59 -32.49 -3.08
C ALA A 194 5.44 -33.80 -3.87
N ASP A 195 4.21 -34.31 -3.98
CA ASP A 195 3.89 -35.50 -4.77
C ASP A 195 4.23 -35.31 -6.26
N LEU A 196 3.97 -34.12 -6.81
CA LEU A 196 4.28 -33.80 -8.20
C LEU A 196 5.79 -33.76 -8.46
N LEU A 197 6.55 -33.12 -7.57
CA LEU A 197 8.01 -33.05 -7.68
C LEU A 197 8.64 -34.43 -7.52
N ASP A 198 8.10 -35.24 -6.62
CA ASP A 198 8.56 -36.63 -6.44
C ASP A 198 8.30 -37.47 -7.70
N LYS A 199 7.12 -37.30 -8.29
CA LYS A 199 6.72 -37.97 -9.53
C LYS A 199 7.67 -37.69 -10.71
N TYR A 200 8.28 -36.51 -10.78
CA TYR A 200 9.19 -36.11 -11.87
C TYR A 200 10.64 -35.95 -11.41
N ARG A 201 11.02 -36.59 -10.29
CA ARG A 201 12.35 -36.46 -9.68
C ARG A 201 13.49 -36.83 -10.63
N GLU A 202 13.26 -37.73 -11.58
CA GLU A 202 14.26 -38.13 -12.58
C GLU A 202 14.64 -37.02 -13.59
N PHE A 203 13.86 -35.95 -13.66
CA PHE A 203 14.09 -34.80 -14.56
C PHE A 203 14.60 -33.54 -13.83
N LEU A 204 14.80 -33.61 -12.51
CA LEU A 204 15.20 -32.50 -11.64
C LEU A 204 16.56 -32.77 -11.00
#